data_AF-A0A814TD81-F1
#
_entry.id   AF-A0A814TD81-F1
#
_cell.length_a   1.000
_cell.length_b   1.000
_cell.length_c   1.000
_cell.angle_alpha   90.00
_cell.angle_beta   90.00
_cell.angle_gamma   90.00
#
_symmetry.space_group_name_H-M   'P 1'
#
loop_
_entity.id
_entity.type
_entity.pdbx_description
1 polymer ?
#
loop_
_entity_poly.entity_id
_entity_poly.type
_entity_poly.pdbx_seq_one_letter_code
_entity_poly.pdbx_strand_id
1 'polypeptide(L)'
;MQATVYLAAAIFSALLIGDILQISARGIRCPGGELIADCFEDPCSVSTCPGDKNATCVSNYCGGCNALWYGADGNLANCNNTSSCPPDKPPVQCFADPCQVATCSAYPNATCVANYCGGCNTEWFTANGEQVQC
;
A
#
# COMPACT_ATOMS: atom_id res chain seq x y z
N MET A 1 -9.96 69.62 -12.77
CA MET A 1 -10.40 68.42 -13.51
C MET A 1 -9.22 67.46 -13.75
N GLN A 2 -8.47 67.06 -12.71
CA GLN A 2 -7.37 66.08 -12.86
C GLN A 2 -7.23 65.13 -11.65
N ALA A 3 -7.76 65.45 -10.46
CA ALA A 3 -7.67 64.56 -9.29
C ALA A 3 -8.58 63.31 -9.38
N THR A 4 -9.70 63.38 -10.10
CA THR A 4 -10.67 62.28 -10.23
C THR A 4 -10.22 61.18 -11.20
N VAL A 5 -9.28 61.45 -12.10
CA VAL A 5 -8.79 60.47 -13.09
C VAL A 5 -7.75 59.52 -12.48
N TYR A 6 -6.92 60.00 -11.55
CA TYR A 6 -5.90 59.18 -10.87
C TYR A 6 -6.52 58.18 -9.88
N LEU A 7 -7.63 58.54 -9.22
CA LEU A 7 -8.33 57.63 -8.32
C LEU A 7 -8.95 56.45 -9.07
N ALA A 8 -9.50 56.68 -10.27
CA ALA A 8 -10.08 55.62 -11.10
C ALA A 8 -9.02 54.66 -11.68
N ALA A 9 -7.84 55.17 -12.05
CA ALA A 9 -6.74 54.36 -12.58
C ALA A 9 -6.11 53.44 -11.51
N ALA A 10 -6.02 53.90 -10.26
CA ALA A 10 -5.53 53.08 -9.13
C ALA A 10 -6.50 51.96 -8.73
N ILE A 11 -7.81 52.17 -8.92
CA ILE A 11 -8.85 51.16 -8.61
C ILE A 11 -8.90 50.08 -9.72
N PHE A 12 -8.72 50.44 -10.99
CA PHE A 12 -8.65 49.47 -12.09
C PHE A 12 -7.39 48.59 -12.07
N SER A 13 -6.27 49.13 -11.57
CA SER A 13 -5.05 48.34 -11.37
C SER A 13 -5.09 47.46 -10.11
N ALA A 14 -5.90 47.80 -9.10
CA ALA A 14 -6.12 46.93 -7.94
C ALA A 14 -7.10 45.78 -8.21
N LEU A 15 -8.07 45.95 -9.10
CA LEU A 15 -9.07 44.91 -9.42
C LEU A 15 -8.55 43.82 -10.36
N LEU A 16 -7.53 44.09 -11.18
CA LEU A 16 -6.88 43.04 -11.99
C LEU A 16 -5.81 42.25 -11.24
N ILE A 17 -5.44 42.63 -10.01
CA ILE A 17 -4.53 41.87 -9.16
C ILE A 17 -5.30 41.19 -8.02
N GLY A 18 -6.49 41.71 -7.64
CA GLY A 18 -7.36 41.12 -6.63
C GLY A 18 -8.05 39.82 -7.05
N ASP A 19 -8.30 39.62 -8.35
CA ASP A 19 -8.94 38.40 -8.86
C ASP A 19 -7.95 37.30 -9.28
N ILE A 20 -6.64 37.56 -9.30
CA ILE A 20 -5.63 36.51 -9.62
C ILE A 20 -5.31 35.68 -8.36
N LEU A 21 -5.63 36.15 -7.16
CA LEU A 21 -5.46 35.39 -5.91
C LEU A 21 -6.69 34.58 -5.46
N GLN A 22 -7.72 34.44 -6.30
CA GLN A 22 -8.88 33.57 -6.03
C GLN A 22 -8.84 32.27 -6.85
N ILE A 23 -7.69 31.89 -7.43
CA ILE A 23 -7.50 30.51 -7.89
C ILE A 23 -7.31 29.63 -6.65
N SER A 24 -8.42 29.00 -6.26
CA SER A 24 -8.51 27.76 -5.47
C SER A 24 -8.22 27.84 -3.95
N ALA A 25 -9.00 28.63 -3.20
CA ALA A 25 -9.11 28.46 -1.74
C ALA A 25 -10.30 27.56 -1.31
N ARG A 26 -10.89 26.80 -2.23
CA ARG A 26 -11.41 25.46 -1.87
C ARG A 26 -10.22 24.50 -1.83
N GLY A 27 -9.23 24.84 -1.01
CA GLY A 27 -8.11 23.95 -0.74
C GLY A 27 -8.70 22.61 -0.34
N ILE A 28 -8.33 21.57 -1.07
CA ILE A 28 -8.56 20.19 -0.68
C ILE A 28 -8.07 20.14 0.78
N ARG A 29 -8.99 20.02 1.74
CA ARG A 29 -8.61 19.98 3.15
C ARG A 29 -8.51 18.54 3.54
N CYS A 30 -7.39 18.18 4.12
CA CYS A 30 -7.25 16.86 4.71
C CYS A 30 -8.27 16.69 5.83
N PRO A 31 -8.82 15.48 5.99
CA PRO A 31 -9.55 15.13 7.20
C PRO A 31 -8.68 15.45 8.43
N GLY A 32 -9.26 16.08 9.46
CA GLY A 32 -8.50 16.45 10.66
C GLY A 32 -7.74 17.77 10.59
N GLY A 33 -7.81 18.51 9.47
CA GLY A 33 -7.20 19.84 9.37
C GLY A 33 -5.70 19.83 9.09
N GLU A 34 -5.15 18.67 8.72
CA GLU A 34 -3.78 18.53 8.27
C GLU A 34 -3.54 19.34 6.98
N LEU A 35 -2.28 19.71 6.78
CA LEU A 35 -1.86 20.39 5.56
C LEU A 35 -1.57 19.34 4.47
N ILE A 36 -1.87 19.71 3.23
CA ILE A 36 -1.42 18.96 2.06
C ILE A 36 0.07 19.24 1.85
N ALA A 37 0.84 18.18 1.66
CA ALA A 37 2.24 18.25 1.27
C ALA A 37 2.38 18.37 -0.25
N ASP A 38 3.31 19.22 -0.69
CA ASP A 38 3.77 19.30 -2.07
C ASP A 38 5.02 18.42 -2.22
N CYS A 39 4.86 17.28 -2.91
CA CYS A 39 5.88 16.23 -2.99
C CYS A 39 6.66 16.35 -4.29
N PHE A 40 7.98 16.16 -4.22
CA PHE A 40 8.82 16.14 -5.42
C PHE A 40 8.50 14.94 -6.32
N GLU A 41 8.18 13.79 -5.73
CA GLU A 41 7.78 12.57 -6.44
C GLU A 41 6.46 12.03 -5.87
N ASP A 42 5.74 11.27 -6.69
CA ASP A 42 4.54 10.54 -6.24
C ASP A 42 4.94 9.46 -5.22
N PRO A 43 4.37 9.44 -4.00
CA PRO A 43 4.69 8.43 -2.99
C PRO A 43 4.60 6.98 -3.49
N CYS A 44 3.64 6.66 -4.36
CA CYS A 44 3.46 5.32 -4.93
C CYS A 44 4.43 5.01 -6.07
N SER A 45 5.09 6.01 -6.69
CA SER A 45 6.12 5.75 -7.71
C SER A 45 7.47 5.38 -7.10
N VAL A 46 7.73 5.82 -5.85
CA VAL A 46 9.03 5.66 -5.17
C VAL A 46 9.00 4.69 -3.98
N SER A 47 7.86 4.09 -3.66
CA SER A 47 7.72 3.14 -2.55
C SER A 47 7.37 1.73 -3.02
N THR A 48 7.56 0.75 -2.14
CA THR A 48 7.18 -0.65 -2.36
C THR A 48 6.60 -1.26 -1.10
N CYS A 49 5.83 -2.34 -1.25
CA CYS A 49 5.30 -3.14 -0.13
C CYS A 49 5.88 -4.56 -0.16
N PRO A 50 7.03 -4.82 0.50
CA PRO A 50 7.64 -6.14 0.48
C PRO A 50 6.77 -7.24 1.10
N GLY A 51 5.94 -6.88 2.09
CA GLY A 51 5.09 -7.83 2.81
C GLY A 51 3.81 -8.25 2.09
N ASP A 52 3.43 -7.57 1.01
CA ASP A 52 2.34 -8.00 0.14
C ASP A 52 2.61 -7.55 -1.29
N LYS A 53 3.03 -8.51 -2.13
CA LYS A 53 3.34 -8.26 -3.55
C LYS A 53 2.11 -7.91 -4.39
N ASN A 54 0.91 -8.22 -3.91
CA ASN A 54 -0.34 -7.98 -4.60
C ASN A 54 -1.07 -6.74 -4.07
N ALA A 55 -0.49 -6.03 -3.09
CA ALA A 55 -1.09 -4.82 -2.56
C ALA A 55 -1.16 -3.71 -3.61
N THR A 56 -2.25 -2.97 -3.59
CA THR A 56 -2.48 -1.79 -4.43
C THR A 56 -2.08 -0.54 -3.65
N CYS A 57 -1.31 0.34 -4.29
CA CYS A 57 -0.88 1.60 -3.67
C CYS A 57 -1.83 2.75 -3.97
N VAL A 58 -2.08 3.60 -2.97
CA VAL A 58 -2.79 4.87 -3.07
C VAL A 58 -1.96 5.97 -2.42
N SER A 59 -1.68 7.03 -3.19
CA SER A 59 -0.89 8.17 -2.75
C SER A 59 -1.72 9.05 -1.80
N ASN A 60 -1.16 9.37 -0.64
CA ASN A 60 -1.76 10.25 0.35
C ASN A 60 -0.83 11.43 0.63
N TYR A 61 -1.32 12.63 0.31
CA TYR A 61 -0.60 13.89 0.47
C TYR A 61 -0.95 14.62 1.78
N CYS A 62 -1.83 14.04 2.60
CA CYS A 62 -2.22 14.61 3.88
C CYS A 62 -1.16 14.33 4.95
N GLY A 63 -0.71 15.41 5.59
CA GLY A 63 0.31 15.35 6.64
C GLY A 63 1.71 14.96 6.15
N GLY A 64 1.90 14.76 4.84
CA GLY A 64 3.16 14.32 4.24
C GLY A 64 2.97 13.58 2.92
N CYS A 65 4.07 13.07 2.37
CA CYS A 65 4.13 12.26 1.15
C CYS A 65 4.05 10.77 1.50
N ASN A 66 2.84 10.26 1.71
CA ASN A 66 2.60 8.93 2.24
C ASN A 66 2.11 7.98 1.15
N ALA A 67 2.65 6.76 1.11
CA ALA A 67 2.14 5.67 0.27
C ALA A 67 1.32 4.72 1.13
N LEU A 68 0.00 4.65 0.87
CA LEU A 68 -0.90 3.74 1.55
C LEU A 68 -1.09 2.49 0.70
N TRP A 69 -0.73 1.33 1.25
CA TRP A 69 -0.85 0.06 0.56
C TRP A 69 -2.07 -0.69 1.06
N TYR A 70 -2.87 -1.23 0.14
CA TYR A 70 -4.10 -1.95 0.45
C TYR A 70 -4.04 -3.38 -0.09
N GLY A 71 -4.34 -4.36 0.75
CA GLY A 71 -4.45 -5.76 0.35
C GLY A 71 -5.68 -6.02 -0.51
N ALA A 72 -5.84 -7.27 -0.97
CA ALA A 72 -7.00 -7.70 -1.75
C ALA A 72 -8.34 -7.59 -0.99
N ASP A 73 -8.28 -7.54 0.33
CA ASP A 73 -9.43 -7.33 1.23
C ASP A 73 -9.83 -5.86 1.37
N GLY A 74 -9.06 -4.93 0.80
CA GLY A 74 -9.29 -3.49 0.89
C GLY A 74 -8.83 -2.86 2.21
N ASN A 75 -8.16 -3.62 3.10
CA ASN A 75 -7.56 -3.09 4.32
C ASN A 75 -6.11 -2.66 4.09
N LEU A 76 -5.56 -1.85 5.01
CA LEU A 76 -4.15 -1.47 4.97
C LEU A 76 -3.26 -2.71 5.06
N ALA A 77 -2.45 -2.92 4.03
CA ALA A 77 -1.50 -4.02 3.94
C ALA A 77 -0.38 -3.84 4.96
N ASN A 78 0.05 -4.94 5.57
CA ASN A 78 1.22 -4.95 6.44
C ASN A 78 2.50 -5.12 5.60
N CYS A 79 3.04 -4.01 5.09
CA CYS A 79 4.25 -4.03 4.27
C CYS A 79 5.53 -4.42 5.04
N ASN A 80 5.48 -4.44 6.37
CA ASN A 80 6.59 -4.87 7.22
C ASN A 80 6.65 -6.39 7.38
N ASN A 81 5.58 -7.10 7.03
CA ASN A 81 5.55 -8.54 7.17
C ASN A 81 6.19 -9.23 5.97
N THR A 82 7.50 -9.40 5.97
CA THR A 82 8.20 -10.18 4.93
C THR A 82 7.90 -11.68 4.98
N SER A 83 6.96 -12.14 5.80
CA SER A 83 6.56 -13.55 5.77
C SER A 83 5.96 -13.88 4.41
N SER A 84 6.42 -14.97 3.79
CA SER A 84 5.84 -15.53 2.56
C SER A 84 4.41 -16.05 2.73
N CYS A 85 3.80 -15.86 3.89
CA CYS A 85 2.52 -16.41 4.26
C CYS A 85 1.39 -15.40 4.01
N PRO A 86 0.22 -15.86 3.54
CA PRO A 86 -0.98 -15.03 3.41
C PRO A 86 -1.39 -14.37 4.75
N PRO A 87 -2.04 -13.19 4.72
CA PRO A 87 -2.48 -12.49 5.94
C PRO A 87 -3.40 -13.31 6.86
N ASP A 88 -4.25 -14.16 6.27
CA ASP A 88 -5.18 -15.05 6.98
C ASP A 88 -4.49 -16.31 7.54
N LYS A 89 -3.23 -16.57 7.18
CA LYS A 89 -2.46 -17.76 7.56
C LYS A 89 -1.05 -17.38 8.04
N PRO A 90 -0.92 -16.67 9.17
CA PRO A 90 0.39 -16.22 9.65
C PRO A 90 1.36 -17.39 9.86
N PRO A 91 2.67 -17.17 9.71
CA PRO A 91 3.66 -18.21 9.96
C PRO A 91 3.63 -18.66 11.42
N VAL A 92 3.80 -19.96 11.66
CA VAL A 92 3.89 -20.53 13.01
C VAL A 92 5.23 -21.21 13.25
N GLN A 93 5.65 -21.31 14.50
CA GLN A 93 6.78 -22.15 14.90
C GLN A 93 6.29 -23.52 15.32
N CYS A 94 6.71 -24.54 14.60
CA CYS A 94 6.38 -25.94 14.88
C CYS A 94 7.37 -26.56 15.87
N PHE A 95 6.89 -27.48 16.70
CA PHE A 95 7.76 -28.26 17.61
C PHE A 95 8.75 -29.14 16.84
N ALA A 96 8.33 -29.65 15.68
CA ALA A 96 9.15 -30.44 14.76
C ALA A 96 8.84 -30.02 13.31
N ASP A 97 9.77 -30.29 12.40
CA ASP A 97 9.54 -30.11 10.97
C ASP A 97 8.39 -31.05 10.52
N PRO A 98 7.30 -30.52 9.92
CA PRO A 98 6.17 -31.33 9.44
C PRO A 98 6.61 -32.48 8.53
N CYS A 99 7.63 -32.27 7.70
CA CYS A 99 8.15 -33.29 6.78
C CYS A 99 8.99 -34.37 7.46
N GLN A 100 9.43 -34.16 8.70
CA GLN A 100 10.10 -35.21 9.49
C GLN A 100 9.12 -36.17 10.16
N VAL A 101 7.88 -35.73 10.39
CA VAL A 101 6.89 -36.49 11.17
C VAL A 101 5.74 -37.03 10.32
N ALA A 102 5.49 -36.45 9.14
CA ALA A 102 4.43 -36.88 8.25
C ALA A 102 4.94 -37.87 7.19
N THR A 103 4.07 -38.78 6.75
CA THR A 103 4.33 -39.68 5.63
C THR A 103 3.10 -39.77 4.73
N CYS A 104 3.33 -39.88 3.42
CA CYS A 104 2.27 -39.98 2.43
C CYS A 104 2.17 -41.41 1.88
N SER A 105 1.29 -42.23 2.46
CA SER A 105 1.17 -43.66 2.08
C SER A 105 0.63 -43.88 0.66
N ALA A 106 -0.20 -42.97 0.16
CA ALA A 106 -0.74 -43.02 -1.20
C ALA A 106 0.34 -42.75 -2.27
N TYR A 107 1.33 -41.93 -1.93
CA TYR A 107 2.44 -41.54 -2.81
C TYR A 107 3.77 -41.65 -2.07
N PRO A 108 4.29 -42.87 -1.83
CA PRO A 108 5.48 -43.09 -1.01
C PRO A 108 6.76 -42.46 -1.58
N ASN A 109 6.77 -42.13 -2.88
CA ASN A 109 7.88 -41.46 -3.56
C ASN A 109 7.68 -39.94 -3.71
N ALA A 110 6.62 -39.37 -3.12
CA ALA A 110 6.39 -37.94 -3.17
C ALA A 110 7.42 -37.19 -2.30
N THR A 111 7.86 -36.04 -2.79
CA THR A 111 8.71 -35.11 -2.03
C THR A 111 7.82 -34.27 -1.11
N CYS A 112 8.18 -34.21 0.17
CA CYS A 112 7.51 -33.37 1.15
C CYS A 112 8.09 -31.95 1.13
N VAL A 113 7.21 -30.95 1.19
CA VAL A 113 7.54 -29.54 1.40
C VAL A 113 6.79 -29.06 2.64
N ALA A 114 7.52 -28.50 3.61
CA ALA A 114 6.94 -27.99 4.83
C ALA A 114 6.25 -26.64 4.56
N ASN A 115 4.99 -26.51 4.98
CA ASN A 115 4.23 -25.27 4.90
C ASN A 115 3.89 -24.79 6.33
N TYR A 116 4.55 -23.72 6.74
CA TYR A 116 4.41 -23.11 8.08
C TYR A 116 3.31 -22.05 8.17
N CYS A 117 2.57 -21.81 7.09
CA CYS A 117 1.54 -20.77 7.04
C CYS A 117 0.22 -21.29 7.62
N GLY A 118 -0.26 -20.65 8.69
CA GLY A 118 -1.52 -21.02 9.36
C GLY A 118 -1.47 -22.34 10.13
N GLY A 119 -0.31 -22.99 10.21
CA GLY A 119 -0.15 -24.29 10.87
C GLY A 119 1.14 -25.00 10.47
N CYS A 120 1.32 -26.20 10.99
CA CYS A 120 2.42 -27.11 10.68
C CYS A 120 1.98 -28.11 9.61
N ASN A 121 1.88 -27.62 8.37
CA ASN A 121 1.30 -28.36 7.26
C ASN A 121 2.37 -28.99 6.38
N THR A 122 1.97 -29.96 5.57
CA THR A 122 2.81 -30.59 4.55
C THR A 122 2.15 -30.51 3.18
N GLU A 123 2.94 -30.20 2.17
CA GLU A 123 2.57 -30.30 0.77
C GLU A 123 3.40 -31.40 0.11
N TRP A 124 2.77 -32.23 -0.71
CA TRP A 124 3.40 -33.41 -1.30
C TRP A 124 3.44 -33.26 -2.81
N PHE A 125 4.61 -33.50 -3.42
CA PHE A 125 4.81 -33.34 -4.86
C PHE A 125 5.39 -34.61 -5.49
N THR A 126 4.88 -35.00 -6.64
CA THR A 126 5.48 -36.09 -7.44
C THR A 126 6.84 -35.67 -8.01
N ALA A 127 7.59 -36.63 -8.56
CA ALA A 127 8.84 -36.34 -9.28
C ALA A 127 8.67 -35.38 -10.48
N ASN A 128 7.44 -35.23 -11.00
CA ASN A 128 7.12 -34.32 -12.08
C ASN A 128 6.72 -32.91 -11.57
N GLY A 129 6.70 -32.69 -10.25
CA GLY A 129 6.32 -31.42 -9.64
C GLY A 129 4.81 -31.21 -9.46
N GLU A 130 3.99 -32.25 -9.66
CA GLU A 130 2.54 -32.18 -9.45
C GLU A 130 2.19 -32.36 -7.97
N GLN A 131 1.36 -31.48 -7.40
CA GLN A 131 0.91 -31.59 -6.02
C GLN A 131 -0.13 -32.72 -5.88
N VAL A 132 0.08 -33.63 -4.92
CA VAL A 132 -0.80 -34.75 -4.64
C VAL A 132 -1.49 -34.61 -3.29
N GLN A 133 -2.66 -35.24 -3.18
CA GLN A 133 -3.41 -35.30 -1.93
C GLN A 133 -2.99 -36.53 -1.14
N CYS A 134 -2.50 -36.25 0.07
CA CYS A 134 -2.42 -37.16 1.19
C CYS A 134 -3.30 -36.59 2.31
#